data_AF-A0A4S8KUG7-F1
#
_entry.id   AF-A0A4S8KUG7-F1
#
_cell.length_a   1.000
_cell.length_b   1.000
_cell.length_c   1.000
_cell.angle_alpha   90.00
_cell.angle_beta   90.00
_cell.angle_gamma   90.00
#
_symmetry.space_group_name_H-M   'P 1'
#
loop_
_entity.id
_entity.type
_entity.pdbx_description
1 polymer ?
#
loop_
_entity_poly.entity_id
_entity_poly.type
_entity_poly.pdbx_seq_one_letter_code
_entity_poly.pdbx_strand_id
1 'polypeptide(L)'
;MDYVIPKLHIHGHNLKCQLSFSLNYTLGVGRTDIEGIKRPWANIGPVATSTHEMGPGTRHDTLDDHLHHWNWTKTVALSKTFLPPFCMIIKVIYR
;
A
#
# COMPACT_ATOMS: atom_id res chain seq x y z
N MET A 1 18.80 11.26 13.03
CA MET A 1 17.84 11.17 11.91
C MET A 1 18.63 10.59 10.75
N ASP A 2 18.44 9.30 10.51
CA ASP A 2 19.17 8.59 9.47
C ASP A 2 18.37 8.68 8.17
N TYR A 3 19.05 8.98 7.08
CA TYR A 3 18.44 8.99 5.75
C TYR A 3 18.25 7.55 5.27
N VAL A 4 17.17 7.28 4.55
CA VAL A 4 16.88 5.95 3.98
C VAL A 4 16.38 6.10 2.56
N ILE A 5 16.64 5.09 1.73
CA ILE A 5 16.13 5.03 0.36
C ILE A 5 15.06 3.93 0.29
N PRO A 6 13.84 4.24 -0.20
CA PRO A 6 12.78 3.25 -0.41
C PRO A 6 13.26 2.06 -1.24
N LYS A 7 12.72 0.87 -0.97
CA LYS A 7 13.30 -0.38 -1.48
C LYS A 7 13.29 -0.48 -3.00
N LEU A 8 12.31 0.10 -3.69
CA LEU A 8 12.32 0.08 -5.17
C LEU A 8 13.44 0.96 -5.72
N HIS A 9 13.64 2.12 -5.09
CA HIS A 9 14.55 3.15 -5.59
C HIS A 9 16.00 2.79 -5.32
N ILE A 10 16.28 2.10 -4.20
CA ILE A 10 17.65 1.76 -3.80
C ILE A 10 18.36 0.87 -4.83
N HIS A 11 17.60 0.05 -5.58
CA HIS A 11 18.14 -0.80 -6.64
C HIS A 11 18.77 -0.01 -7.80
N GLY A 12 18.37 1.25 -8.01
CA GLY A 12 18.99 2.13 -9.00
C GLY A 12 20.31 2.76 -8.56
N HIS A 13 20.70 2.59 -7.29
CA HIS A 13 21.95 3.16 -6.77
C HIS A 13 23.10 2.14 -6.75
N ASN A 14 24.32 2.65 -6.71
CA ASN A 14 25.52 1.83 -6.54
C ASN A 14 25.53 1.06 -5.20
N LEU A 15 26.37 0.02 -5.11
CA LEU A 15 26.43 -0.87 -3.94
C LEU A 15 26.68 -0.14 -2.62
N LYS A 16 27.54 0.90 -2.63
CA LYS A 16 27.84 1.68 -1.42
C LYS A 16 26.58 2.36 -0.87
N CYS A 17 25.77 2.96 -1.74
CA CYS A 17 24.49 3.54 -1.36
C CYS A 17 23.49 2.47 -0.90
N GLN A 18 23.44 1.32 -1.58
CA GLN A 18 22.55 0.23 -1.17
C GLN A 18 22.86 -0.25 0.25
N LEU A 19 24.12 -0.39 0.62
CA LEU A 19 24.50 -0.83 1.96
C LEU A 19 24.27 0.26 3.02
N SER A 20 24.52 1.53 2.68
CA SER A 20 24.45 2.63 3.64
C SER A 20 23.03 3.11 3.94
N PHE A 21 22.10 2.97 2.98
CA PHE A 21 20.74 3.51 3.07
C PHE A 21 19.64 2.45 2.96
N SER A 22 20.00 1.17 3.09
CA SER A 22 19.04 0.07 3.06
C SER A 22 18.11 0.10 4.26
N LEU A 23 16.81 0.12 3.96
CA LEU A 23 15.75 -0.06 4.95
C LEU A 23 15.84 -1.35 5.75
N ASN A 24 16.53 -2.38 5.24
CA ASN A 24 16.68 -3.63 5.99
C ASN A 24 17.64 -3.49 7.19
N TYR A 25 18.47 -2.44 7.21
CA TYR A 25 19.43 -2.18 8.29
C TYR A 25 19.00 -1.02 9.19
N THR A 26 17.83 -0.44 8.95
CA THR A 26 17.30 0.67 9.76
C THR A 26 16.46 0.12 10.92
N LEU A 27 16.80 0.51 12.15
CA LEU A 27 16.04 0.12 13.33
C LEU A 27 14.65 0.77 13.33
N GLY A 28 13.62 0.03 13.74
CA GLY A 28 12.27 0.56 13.97
C GLY A 28 11.38 0.69 12.73
N VAL A 29 11.87 0.39 11.52
CA VAL A 29 11.05 0.49 10.30
C VAL A 29 10.15 -0.72 10.05
N GLY A 30 10.38 -1.83 10.77
CA GLY A 30 9.66 -3.09 10.57
C GLY A 30 9.85 -3.66 9.16
N ARG A 31 8.96 -4.57 8.73
CA ARG A 31 9.02 -5.17 7.38
C ARG A 31 8.31 -4.28 6.34
N THR A 32 8.68 -3.01 6.29
CA THR A 32 8.18 -2.03 5.32
C THR A 32 9.09 -1.90 4.11
N ASP A 33 8.56 -1.34 3.04
CA ASP A 33 9.28 -0.95 1.83
C ASP A 33 9.26 0.56 1.57
N ILE A 34 8.42 1.31 2.30
CA ILE A 34 8.16 2.75 2.12
C ILE A 34 7.61 3.09 0.72
N GLU A 35 7.16 2.10 -0.06
CA GLU A 35 6.56 2.31 -1.39
C GLU A 35 5.02 2.45 -1.34
N GLY A 36 4.43 2.23 -0.16
CA GLY A 36 2.98 2.15 0.02
C GLY A 36 2.19 3.38 -0.43
N ILE A 37 2.78 4.59 -0.41
CA ILE A 37 2.14 5.84 -0.87
C ILE A 37 2.25 6.03 -2.39
N LYS A 38 3.30 5.50 -3.02
CA LYS A 38 3.53 5.64 -4.47
C LYS A 38 2.61 4.72 -5.29
N ARG A 39 2.23 3.57 -4.74
CA ARG A 39 1.29 2.61 -5.36
C ARG A 39 -0.10 3.19 -5.66
N PRO A 40 -0.83 3.80 -4.70
CA PRO A 40 -2.11 4.44 -5.01
C PRO A 40 -1.95 5.62 -5.95
N TRP A 41 -0.83 6.34 -5.87
CA TRP A 41 -0.59 7.47 -6.77
C TRP A 41 -0.48 7.04 -8.24
N ALA A 42 0.15 5.91 -8.53
CA ALA A 42 0.15 5.36 -9.89
C ALA A 42 -1.28 5.02 -10.38
N ASN A 43 -2.16 4.56 -9.49
CA ASN A 43 -3.52 4.19 -9.81
C ASN A 43 -4.49 5.39 -9.91
N ILE A 44 -4.20 6.50 -9.22
CA ILE A 44 -5.06 7.70 -9.26
C ILE A 44 -4.79 8.55 -10.51
N GLY A 45 -3.67 8.36 -11.20
CA GLY A 45 -3.33 9.11 -12.42
C GLY A 45 -4.45 9.07 -13.48
N PRO A 46 -4.91 7.88 -13.91
CA PRO A 46 -6.04 7.77 -14.84
C PRO A 46 -7.35 8.37 -14.31
N VAL A 47 -7.61 8.25 -13.00
CA VAL A 47 -8.80 8.81 -12.34
C VAL A 47 -8.78 10.34 -12.37
N ALA A 48 -7.61 10.96 -12.18
CA ALA A 48 -7.46 12.40 -12.27
C ALA A 48 -7.84 12.92 -13.67
N THR A 49 -7.48 12.18 -14.73
CA THR A 49 -7.86 12.51 -16.10
C THR A 49 -9.36 12.30 -16.36
N SER A 50 -9.95 11.19 -15.88
CA SER A 50 -11.38 10.92 -16.10
C SER A 50 -12.30 11.88 -15.38
N THR A 51 -11.83 12.49 -14.29
CA THR A 51 -12.60 13.45 -13.48
C THR A 51 -12.40 14.91 -13.91
N HIS A 52 -11.71 15.16 -15.02
CA HIS A 52 -11.34 16.52 -15.46
C HIS A 52 -12.53 17.44 -15.74
N GLU A 53 -13.56 16.92 -16.42
CA GLU A 53 -14.77 17.67 -16.79
C GLU A 53 -15.83 17.69 -15.68
N MET A 54 -15.56 17.06 -14.54
CA MET A 54 -16.51 16.99 -13.43
C MET A 54 -16.51 18.30 -12.64
N GLY A 55 -17.69 18.69 -12.15
CA GLY A 55 -17.82 19.82 -11.23
C GLY A 55 -17.01 19.60 -9.94
N PRO A 56 -16.62 20.66 -9.21
CA PRO A 56 -15.69 20.57 -8.08
C PRO A 56 -16.17 19.62 -6.96
N GLY A 57 -17.48 19.60 -6.66
CA GLY A 57 -18.06 18.69 -5.67
C GLY A 57 -18.04 17.24 -6.14
N THR A 58 -18.60 16.96 -7.33
CA THR A 58 -18.64 15.60 -7.86
C THR A 58 -17.26 15.03 -8.13
N ARG A 59 -16.30 15.87 -8.53
CA ARG A 59 -14.89 15.50 -8.66
C ARG A 59 -14.29 15.09 -7.31
N HIS A 60 -14.57 15.84 -6.25
CA HIS A 60 -14.08 15.52 -4.90
C HIS A 60 -14.62 14.16 -4.44
N ASP A 61 -15.94 13.97 -4.53
CA ASP A 61 -16.61 12.73 -4.11
C ASP A 61 -16.10 11.52 -4.91
N THR A 62 -15.85 11.68 -6.21
CA THR A 62 -15.33 10.61 -7.06
C THR A 62 -13.90 10.23 -6.68
N LEU A 63 -13.03 11.21 -6.43
CA LEU A 63 -11.67 10.94 -5.99
C LEU A 63 -11.66 10.27 -4.60
N ASP A 64 -12.53 10.70 -3.70
CA ASP A 64 -12.66 10.12 -2.37
C ASP A 64 -13.15 8.67 -2.42
N ASP A 65 -14.11 8.33 -3.29
CA ASP A 65 -14.57 6.95 -3.50
C ASP A 65 -13.44 6.03 -3.98
N HIS A 66 -12.62 6.49 -4.94
CA HIS A 66 -11.46 5.74 -5.40
C HIS A 66 -10.42 5.49 -4.28
N LEU A 67 -10.18 6.49 -3.42
CA LEU A 67 -9.26 6.37 -2.28
C LEU A 67 -9.83 5.47 -1.19
N HIS A 68 -11.14 5.56 -0.91
CA HIS A 68 -11.85 4.66 -0.02
C HIS A 68 -11.78 3.21 -0.50
N HIS A 69 -11.99 2.97 -1.79
CA HIS A 69 -11.86 1.64 -2.38
C HIS A 69 -10.43 1.07 -2.22
N TRP A 70 -9.41 1.90 -2.34
CA TRP A 70 -8.02 1.49 -2.09
C TRP A 70 -7.80 1.07 -0.63
N ASN A 71 -8.34 1.82 0.32
CA ASN A 71 -8.29 1.48 1.75
C ASN A 71 -9.04 0.18 2.04
N TRP A 72 -10.24 0.02 1.49
CA TRP A 72 -11.01 -1.22 1.58
C TRP A 72 -10.23 -2.42 1.08
N THR A 73 -9.59 -2.30 -0.09
CA THR A 73 -8.76 -3.36 -0.69
C THR A 73 -7.63 -3.81 0.24
N LYS A 74 -6.98 -2.87 0.94
CA LYS A 74 -5.96 -3.20 1.94
C LYS A 74 -6.56 -3.96 3.13
N THR A 75 -7.70 -3.52 3.64
CA THR A 75 -8.37 -4.16 4.78
C THR A 75 -8.77 -5.61 4.47
N VAL A 76 -9.35 -5.87 3.29
CA VAL A 76 -9.71 -7.22 2.87
C VAL A 76 -8.51 -8.09 2.50
N ALA A 77 -7.41 -7.50 2.04
CA ALA A 77 -6.16 -8.24 1.79
C ALA A 77 -5.48 -8.64 3.11
N LEU A 78 -5.54 -7.76 4.11
CA LEU A 78 -5.04 -8.04 5.45
C LEU A 78 -5.78 -9.23 6.06
N SER A 79 -7.12 -9.23 6.00
CA SER A 79 -7.92 -10.34 6.55
C SER A 79 -7.55 -11.69 5.91
N LYS A 80 -7.30 -11.74 4.60
CA LYS A 80 -6.85 -12.97 3.91
C LYS A 80 -5.49 -13.48 4.40
N THR A 81 -4.61 -12.59 4.82
CA THR A 81 -3.25 -12.95 5.27
C THR A 81 -3.24 -13.39 6.75
N PHE A 82 -4.14 -12.81 7.55
CA PHE A 82 -4.25 -13.09 9.00
C PHE A 82 -5.31 -14.14 9.37
N LEU A 83 -6.07 -14.68 8.39
CA LEU A 83 -6.98 -15.81 8.58
C LEU A 83 -6.35 -17.11 8.05
N PRO A 84 -5.57 -17.88 8.83
CA PRO A 84 -5.65 -19.34 8.74
C PRO A 84 -7.04 -19.79 9.24
N PRO A 85 -7.52 -21.00 8.91
CA PRO A 85 -8.92 -21.28 8.59
C PRO A 85 -9.84 -21.18 9.82
N PHE A 86 -10.39 -20.01 10.11
CA PHE A 86 -11.52 -19.90 11.03
C PHE A 86 -12.74 -20.70 10.53
N CYS A 87 -12.76 -21.04 9.23
CA CYS A 87 -13.73 -21.96 8.63
C CYS A 87 -13.58 -23.43 9.06
N MET A 88 -12.42 -23.86 9.59
CA MET A 88 -12.28 -25.24 10.08
C MET A 88 -12.88 -25.44 11.47
N ILE A 89 -12.87 -24.42 12.33
CA ILE A 89 -13.39 -24.54 13.70
C ILE A 89 -14.93 -24.63 13.69
N ILE A 90 -15.60 -23.90 12.80
CA ILE A 90 -17.07 -23.96 12.69
C ILE A 90 -17.54 -25.31 12.11
N LYS A 91 -16.72 -25.98 11.28
CA LYS A 91 -17.08 -27.27 10.67
C LYS A 91 -16.90 -28.49 11.58
N VAL A 92 -16.20 -28.35 12.71
CA VAL A 92 -16.04 -29.42 13.71
C VAL A 92 -17.14 -29.36 14.79
N ILE A 93 -17.74 -28.19 15.04
CA ILE A 93 -18.79 -28.02 16.06
C ILE A 93 -20.17 -28.51 15.59
N TYR A 94 -20.39 -28.65 14.28
CA TYR A 94 -21.63 -29.18 13.69
C TYR A 94 -21.50 -30.61 13.14
N ARG A 95 -20.65 -31.45 13.76
CA ARG A 95 -20.66 -32.91 13.55
C ARG A 95 -20.95 -33.63 14.86
#